data_AF-A0A5K1EMK0-F1
#
_entry.id   AF-A0A5K1EMK0-F1
#
_cell.length_a   1.000
_cell.length_b   1.000
_cell.length_c   1.000
_cell.angle_alpha   90.00
_cell.angle_beta   90.00
_cell.angle_gamma   90.00
#
_symmetry.space_group_name_H-M   'P 1'
#
loop_
_entity.id
_entity.type
_entity.pdbx_description
1 polymer ?
#
loop_
_entity_poly.entity_id
_entity_poly.type
_entity_poly.pdbx_seq_one_letter_code
_entity_poly.pdbx_strand_id
1 'polypeptide(L)' 'VYIWHRGTGKLLEKLPGHSGAVNSVSWNPVNPHMFASASDDWTVRVWGLSDSDLRLVNGCSSNGHICNGVG' A
#
# COMPACT_ATOMS: atom_id res chain seq x y z
N VAL A 1 -10.25 0.16 3.62
CA VAL A 1 -8.88 0.26 4.19
C VAL A 1 -8.01 1.03 3.21
N TYR A 2 -7.00 1.75 3.68
CA TYR A 2 -6.06 2.50 2.83
C TYR A 2 -4.63 2.14 3.22
N ILE A 3 -3.78 1.95 2.22
CA ILE A 3 -2.36 1.63 2.41
C ILE A 3 -1.54 2.82 1.96
N TRP A 4 -0.62 3.23 2.83
CA TRP A 4 0.20 4.42 2.64
C TRP A 4 1.67 4.05 2.71
N HIS A 5 2.47 4.68 1.87
CA HIS A 5 3.91 4.54 1.93
C HIS A 5 4.44 5.32 3.14
N ARG A 6 5.13 4.65 4.07
CA ARG A 6 5.62 5.27 5.32
C ARG A 6 6.58 6.44 5.10
N GLY A 7 7.51 6.34 4.15
CA GLY A 7 8.52 7.37 3.90
C GLY A 7 7.99 8.61 3.17
N THR A 8 7.32 8.42 2.02
CA THR A 8 6.79 9.50 1.20
C THR A 8 5.40 10.01 1.62
N GLY A 9 4.68 9.27 2.46
CA GLY A 9 3.29 9.58 2.84
C GLY A 9 2.27 9.42 1.71
N LYS A 10 2.66 8.90 0.54
CA LYS A 10 1.77 8.73 -0.60
C LYS A 10 0.79 7.58 -0.36
N LEU A 11 -0.46 7.77 -0.77
CA LEU A 11 -1.44 6.68 -0.84
C LEU A 11 -1.00 5.69 -1.92
N LEU A 12 -0.81 4.44 -1.54
CA LEU A 12 -0.46 3.35 -2.45
C LEU A 12 -1.71 2.72 -3.03
N GLU A 13 -2.65 2.33 -2.15
CA GLU A 13 -3.81 1.57 -2.57
C GLU A 13 -5.01 1.85 -1.67
N LYS A 14 -6.20 1.86 -2.30
CA LYS A 14 -7.48 1.81 -1.60
C LYS A 14 -8.01 0.39 -1.71
N LEU A 15 -8.29 -0.20 -0.54
CA LEU A 15 -8.79 -1.56 -0.41
C LEU A 15 -10.29 -1.52 -0.05
N PRO A 16 -11.19 -1.53 -1.06
CA PRO A 16 -12.62 -1.54 -0.84
C PRO A 16 -13.09 -2.92 -0.38
N GLY A 17 -14.11 -2.96 0.47
CA GLY A 17 -14.78 -4.21 0.81
C GLY A 17 -15.34 -4.28 2.22
N HIS A 18 -14.69 -3.62 3.18
CA HIS A 18 -15.31 -3.47 4.50
C HIS A 18 -16.44 -2.44 4.43
N SER A 19 -17.63 -2.84 4.88
CA SER A 19 -18.81 -1.97 5.01
C SER A 19 -18.98 -1.43 6.44
N GLY A 20 -18.24 -2.00 7.40
CA GLY A 20 -18.19 -1.58 8.80
C GLY A 20 -16.87 -0.92 9.19
N ALA A 21 -16.80 -0.47 10.45
CA ALA A 21 -15.56 0.04 11.01
C ALA A 21 -14.52 -1.09 11.14
N VAL A 22 -13.28 -0.80 10.78
CA VAL A 22 -12.16 -1.72 10.95
C VAL A 22 -11.61 -1.55 12.35
N ASN A 23 -11.71 -2.59 13.16
CA ASN A 23 -11.34 -2.55 14.58
C ASN A 23 -9.92 -3.07 14.85
N SER A 24 -9.38 -3.89 13.93
CA SER A 24 -8.06 -4.48 14.10
C SER A 24 -7.41 -4.78 12.77
N VAL A 25 -6.08 -4.68 12.74
CA VAL A 25 -5.21 -5.02 11.61
C VAL A 25 -3.98 -5.77 12.10
N SER A 26 -3.56 -6.79 11.36
CA SER A 26 -2.35 -7.55 11.68
C SER A 26 -1.58 -7.92 10.41
N TRP A 27 -0.28 -7.65 10.41
CA TRP A 27 0.62 -8.08 9.35
C TRP A 27 0.98 -9.56 9.49
N ASN A 28 1.24 -10.22 8.38
CA ASN A 28 1.82 -11.55 8.39
C ASN A 28 3.31 -11.45 8.79
N PRO A 29 3.80 -12.30 9.73
CA PRO A 29 5.17 -12.23 10.21
C PRO A 29 6.22 -12.80 9.24
N VAL A 30 5.80 -13.58 8.23
CA VAL A 30 6.68 -14.25 7.25
C VAL A 30 6.60 -13.56 5.88
N ASN A 31 5.39 -13.20 5.44
CA ASN A 31 5.16 -12.51 4.17
C ASN A 31 4.87 -11.01 4.42
N PRO A 32 5.84 -10.12 4.21
CA PRO A 32 5.68 -8.69 4.48
C PRO A 32 4.68 -7.98 3.54
N HIS A 33 4.22 -8.65 2.48
CA HIS A 33 3.24 -8.12 1.55
C HIS A 33 1.82 -8.58 1.87
N MET A 34 1.60 -9.25 3.01
CA MET A 34 0.30 -9.78 3.37
C MET A 34 -0.13 -9.33 4.76
N PHE A 35 -1.40 -8.98 4.91
CA PHE A 35 -2.00 -8.62 6.19
C PHE A 35 -3.49 -8.95 6.23
N ALA A 36 -4.08 -8.92 7.42
CA ALA A 36 -5.49 -9.13 7.64
C ALA A 36 -6.13 -7.94 8.36
N SER A 37 -7.41 -7.68 8.07
CA SER A 37 -8.24 -6.69 8.77
C SER A 37 -9.54 -7.31 9.25
N ALA A 38 -9.94 -6.96 10.47
CA ALA A 38 -11.21 -7.37 11.08
C ALA A 38 -12.14 -6.16 11.24
N SER A 39 -13.44 -6.36 10.96
CA SER A 39 -14.42 -5.29 10.85
C SER A 39 -15.74 -5.64 11.52
N ASP A 40 -16.50 -4.60 11.89
CA ASP A 40 -17.88 -4.70 12.39
C ASP A 40 -18.88 -5.22 11.35
N ASP A 41 -18.48 -5.35 10.09
CA ASP A 41 -19.28 -6.03 9.05
C ASP A 41 -19.26 -7.56 9.14
N TRP A 42 -18.73 -8.09 10.25
CA TRP A 42 -18.63 -9.52 10.57
C TRP A 42 -17.71 -10.29 9.63
N THR A 43 -16.81 -9.59 8.94
CA THR A 43 -15.81 -10.22 8.08
C THR A 43 -14.38 -9.95 8.55
N VAL A 44 -13.52 -10.94 8.30
CA VAL A 44 -12.07 -10.76 8.26
C VAL A 44 -11.65 -10.85 6.80
N ARG A 45 -10.87 -9.87 6.34
CA ARG A 45 -10.34 -9.84 4.97
C ARG A 45 -8.83 -9.97 5.01
N VAL A 46 -8.29 -10.79 4.12
CA VAL A 46 -6.85 -10.94 3.89
C VAL A 46 -6.49 -10.20 2.62
N TRP A 47 -5.43 -9.40 2.70
CA TRP A 47 -4.94 -8.56 1.62
C TRP A 47 -3.52 -8.98 1.27
N GLY A 48 -3.26 -9.12 -0.03
CA GLY A 48 -1.93 -9.30 -0.58
C GLY A 48 -1.58 -8.09 -1.44
N LEU A 49 -0.42 -7.49 -1.19
CA LEU A 49 0.16 -6.42 -1.99
C LEU A 49 1.02 -7.06 -3.08
N SER A 50 0.90 -6.59 -4.33
CA SER A 50 1.80 -7.05 -5.38
C SER A 50 3.15 -6.34 -5.27
N ASP A 51 4.27 -7.05 -5.50
CA ASP A 51 5.61 -6.45 -5.48
C ASP A 51 5.74 -5.32 -6.53
N SER A 52 4.95 -5.39 -7.60
CA SER A 52 4.80 -4.36 -8.64
C SER A 52 4.28 -3.02 -8.11
N ASP A 53 3.30 -3.03 -7.21
CA ASP A 53 2.71 -1.81 -6.65
C ASP A 53 3.67 -1.10 -5.68
N LEU A 54 4.63 -1.85 -5.14
CA LEU A 54 5.67 -1.34 -4.24
C LEU A 54 6.89 -0.79 -5.01
N ARG A 55 7.21 -1.35 -6.19
CA ARG A 55 8.37 -0.92 -7.01
C ARG A 55 8.13 0.35 -7.82
N LEU A 56 6.88 0.64 -8.21
CA LEU A 56 6.51 1.87 -8.92
C LEU A 56 6.91 3.16 -8.15
N VAL A 57 7.11 3.06 -6.83
CA VAL A 57 7.45 4.19 -5.97
C VAL A 57 8.96 4.47 -5.90
N ASN A 58 9.81 3.47 -6.22
CA ASN A 58 11.26 3.65 -6.26
C ASN A 58 11.77 4.27 -7.59
N GLY A 59 10.86 4.61 -8.52
CA GLY A 59 11.21 5.02 -9.88
C GLY A 59 11.30 6.53 -10.16
N CYS A 60 10.85 7.43 -9.29
CA CYS A 60 10.93 8.88 -9.58
C CYS A 60 11.08 9.73 -8.32
N SER A 61 12.32 10.04 -7.99
CA SER A 61 12.68 11.28 -7.30
C SER A 61 13.47 12.15 -8.26
N SER A 62 12.78 12.96 -9.07
CA SER A 62 13.39 14.13 -9.70
C SER A 62 12.53 15.35 -9.38
N ASN A 63 12.70 15.89 -8.18
CA ASN A 63 12.48 17.31 -7.98
C ASN A 63 13.52 18.06 -8.82
N GLY A 64 13.06 18.63 -9.94
CA GLY A 64 13.66 19.78 -10.61
C GLY A 64 15.14 19.70 -10.98
N HIS A 65 15.48 18.96 -12.03
CA HIS A 65 16.62 19.33 -12.88
C HIS A 65 16.27 19.02 -14.34
N ILE A 66 16.30 20.06 -15.17
CA ILE A 66 16.37 19.96 -16.62
C ILE A 66 17.70 19.27 -16.93
N CYS A 67 17.67 18.13 -17.60
CA CYS A 67 18.83 17.65 -18.34
C CYS A 67 18.39 17.33 -19.77
N ASN A 68 18.74 18.25 -20.67
CA ASN A 68 18.95 17.96 -22.09
C ASN A 68 20.05 16.91 -22.22
N GLY A 69 19.92 16.00 -23.18
CA GLY A 69 21.05 15.17 -23.60
C GLY A 69 20.65 13.94 -24.40
N VAL A 70 20.74 14.07 -25.73
CA VAL A 70 20.74 12.99 -26.72
C VAL A 70 21.92 12.06 -26.47
N GLY A 71 21.74 10.75 -26.70
CA GLY A 71 22.79 9.73 -26.68
C GLY A 71 22.20 8.32 -26.71
#